data_AF-A0A9E0ZGH3-F1
#
_entry.id   AF-A0A9E0ZGH3-F1
#
_cell.length_a   1.000
_cell.length_b   1.000
_cell.length_c   1.000
_cell.angle_alpha   90.00
_cell.angle_beta   90.00
_cell.angle_gamma   90.00
#
_symmetry.space_group_name_H-M   'P 1'
#
loop_
_entity.id
_entity.type
_entity.pdbx_description
1 polymer ?
#
loop_
_entity_poly.entity_id
_entity_poly.type
_entity_poly.pdbx_seq_one_letter_code
_entity_poly.pdbx_strand_id
1 'polypeptide(L)'
;MKAKVFRYKSDGNTVVAPYMELEPYAENVYLSLSEKNEYGNEDEDCFHVVCKIENVCFSCGQYSRRFLNGENRREEAAAYCRNWIADTLQSAEKGSFVKLLSIRVFEALGLDTAPLLQAREAYKREQEQKRREQEQKKAEERRVREEQHQLLLDEHKQKFLEGERITGTMFLEIAKRDGFEIHIRTKGVLGSRVKQLDKSGSITYSRPRGSRSPDFSGCHKAISAYLKFLETVALS
;
A
#
# COMPACT_ATOMS: atom_id res chain seq x y z
N MET A 1 8.45 -14.89 -40.60
CA MET A 1 7.30 -14.26 -41.29
C MET A 1 7.04 -12.89 -40.67
N LYS A 2 6.47 -11.95 -41.42
CA LYS A 2 6.10 -10.63 -40.88
C LYS A 2 4.59 -10.53 -40.68
N ALA A 3 4.14 -10.16 -39.49
CA ALA A 3 2.72 -10.03 -39.19
C ALA A 3 2.43 -8.87 -38.23
N LYS A 4 1.18 -8.36 -38.24
CA LYS A 4 0.70 -7.45 -37.21
C LYS A 4 0.48 -8.23 -35.92
N VAL A 5 1.05 -7.77 -34.82
CA VAL A 5 0.96 -8.43 -33.51
C VAL A 5 0.34 -7.50 -32.48
N PHE A 6 -0.80 -7.87 -31.92
CA PHE A 6 -1.38 -7.15 -30.79
C PHE A 6 -0.49 -7.30 -29.56
N ARG A 7 -0.06 -6.18 -28.97
CA ARG A 7 0.76 -6.17 -27.75
C ARG A 7 0.51 -4.91 -26.94
N TYR A 8 0.88 -4.95 -25.67
CA TYR A 8 0.99 -3.73 -24.89
C TYR A 8 2.20 -2.89 -25.35
N LYS A 9 2.00 -1.58 -25.34
CA LYS A 9 3.09 -0.61 -25.32
C LYS A 9 3.78 -0.66 -23.96
N SER A 10 4.99 -0.10 -23.86
CA SER A 10 5.73 0.02 -22.60
C SER A 10 4.98 0.75 -21.48
N ASP A 11 3.93 1.51 -21.79
CA ASP A 11 3.05 2.16 -20.81
C ASP A 11 2.12 1.18 -20.05
N GLY A 12 2.04 -0.08 -20.49
CA GLY A 12 1.23 -1.13 -19.86
C GLY A 12 -0.29 -0.97 -20.03
N ASN A 13 -0.75 0.10 -20.67
CA ASN A 13 -2.17 0.48 -20.73
C ASN A 13 -2.70 0.53 -22.17
N THR A 14 -1.83 0.78 -23.14
CA THR A 14 -2.21 0.92 -24.55
C THR A 14 -1.91 -0.36 -25.31
N VAL A 15 -2.91 -0.89 -26.01
CA VAL A 15 -2.72 -2.01 -26.95
C VAL A 15 -2.45 -1.44 -28.34
N VAL A 16 -1.35 -1.88 -28.95
CA VAL A 16 -0.92 -1.52 -30.31
C VAL A 16 -0.76 -2.78 -31.16
N ALA A 17 -0.77 -2.62 -32.48
CA ALA A 17 -0.59 -3.72 -33.44
C ALA A 17 0.53 -3.44 -34.47
N PRO A 18 1.81 -3.31 -34.03
CA PRO A 18 2.93 -3.14 -34.94
C PRO A 18 3.17 -4.39 -35.79
N TYR A 19 3.79 -4.20 -36.94
CA TYR A 19 4.36 -5.31 -37.71
C TYR A 19 5.65 -5.78 -37.06
N MET A 20 5.77 -7.09 -36.84
CA MET A 20 6.94 -7.72 -36.21
C MET A 20 7.45 -8.87 -37.06
N GLU A 21 8.76 -9.09 -37.03
CA GLU A 21 9.39 -10.29 -37.59
C GLU A 21 9.25 -11.45 -36.61
N LEU A 22 8.67 -12.54 -37.09
CA LEU A 22 8.26 -13.70 -36.30
C LEU A 22 8.99 -14.96 -36.78
N GLU A 23 9.68 -15.61 -35.86
CA GLU A 23 10.35 -16.89 -36.04
C GLU A 23 9.48 -18.02 -35.47
N PRO A 24 9.25 -19.12 -36.21
CA PRO A 24 8.48 -20.26 -35.69
C PRO A 24 9.16 -20.88 -34.45
N TYR A 25 8.37 -21.21 -33.43
CA TYR A 25 8.87 -21.83 -32.20
C TYR A 25 8.10 -23.10 -31.81
N ALA A 26 6.77 -23.05 -31.88
CA ALA A 26 5.90 -24.22 -31.70
C ALA A 26 4.65 -24.10 -32.57
N GLU A 27 3.74 -25.07 -32.50
CA GLU A 27 2.47 -25.02 -33.23
C GLU A 27 1.71 -23.73 -32.87
N ASN A 28 1.46 -22.88 -33.88
CA ASN A 28 0.81 -21.59 -33.73
C ASN A 28 1.50 -20.59 -32.77
N VAL A 29 2.76 -20.84 -32.40
CA VAL A 29 3.55 -19.98 -31.52
C VAL A 29 4.84 -19.56 -32.21
N TYR A 30 5.12 -18.26 -32.11
CA TYR A 30 6.27 -17.62 -32.72
C TYR A 30 7.05 -16.80 -31.70
N LEU A 31 8.31 -16.53 -32.01
CA LEU A 31 9.17 -15.64 -31.23
C LEU A 31 9.50 -14.40 -32.04
N SER A 32 9.65 -13.28 -31.34
CA SER A 32 10.21 -12.06 -31.89
C SER A 32 11.18 -11.47 -30.88
N LEU A 33 12.39 -11.15 -31.32
CA LEU A 33 13.40 -10.57 -30.45
C LEU A 33 12.86 -9.24 -29.87
N SER A 34 12.80 -9.17 -28.55
CA SER A 34 12.38 -7.98 -27.82
C SER A 34 13.56 -7.09 -27.51
N GLU A 35 14.56 -7.67 -26.85
CA GLU A 35 15.70 -6.96 -26.30
C GLU A 35 16.89 -7.92 -26.25
N LYS A 36 18.05 -7.42 -26.71
CA LYS A 36 19.30 -8.15 -26.59
C LYS A 36 19.89 -7.88 -25.22
N ASN A 37 20.51 -8.88 -24.62
CA ASN A 37 21.23 -8.67 -23.39
C ASN A 37 22.45 -7.75 -23.61
N GLU A 38 22.53 -6.66 -22.85
CA GLU A 38 23.64 -5.70 -22.91
C GLU A 38 24.99 -6.29 -22.47
N TYR A 39 24.96 -7.35 -21.67
CA TYR A 39 26.17 -7.99 -21.12
C TYR A 39 26.73 -9.13 -22.00
N GLY A 40 26.21 -9.29 -23.23
CA GLY A 40 26.73 -10.24 -24.21
C GLY A 40 26.38 -11.71 -23.95
N ASN A 41 25.58 -12.02 -22.91
CA ASN A 41 25.04 -13.36 -22.72
C ASN A 41 23.71 -13.50 -23.47
N GLU A 42 23.77 -14.11 -24.66
CA GLU A 42 22.64 -14.33 -25.56
C GLU A 42 21.54 -15.22 -24.97
N ASP A 43 21.84 -16.02 -23.95
CA ASP A 43 20.84 -16.84 -23.25
C ASP A 43 19.84 -15.99 -22.46
N GLU A 44 20.22 -14.75 -22.12
CA GLU A 44 19.34 -13.79 -21.44
C GLU A 44 18.69 -12.82 -22.44
N ASP A 45 18.83 -13.04 -23.74
CA ASP A 45 18.05 -12.30 -24.74
C ASP A 45 16.55 -12.51 -24.47
N CYS A 46 15.80 -11.42 -24.44
CA CYS A 46 14.37 -11.45 -24.20
C CYS A 46 13.60 -11.54 -25.53
N PHE A 47 12.64 -12.46 -25.59
CA PHE A 47 11.77 -12.68 -26.73
C PHE A 47 10.32 -12.43 -26.36
N HIS A 48 9.58 -11.78 -27.26
CA HIS A 48 8.14 -11.84 -27.26
C HIS A 48 7.69 -13.22 -27.73
N VAL A 49 6.96 -13.92 -26.87
CA VAL A 49 6.19 -15.10 -27.29
C VAL A 49 4.88 -14.60 -27.90
N VAL A 50 4.63 -14.99 -29.14
CA VAL A 50 3.49 -14.55 -29.94
C VAL A 50 2.65 -15.76 -30.29
N CYS A 51 1.39 -15.75 -29.84
CA CYS A 51 0.40 -16.74 -30.18
C CYS A 51 -0.33 -16.31 -31.45
N LYS A 52 -0.68 -17.26 -32.31
CA LYS A 52 -1.48 -17.04 -33.52
C LYS A 52 -2.75 -17.88 -33.46
N ILE A 53 -3.90 -17.22 -33.47
CA ILE A 53 -5.20 -17.89 -33.58
C ILE A 53 -5.83 -17.38 -34.87
N GLU A 54 -6.12 -18.30 -35.79
CA GLU A 54 -6.56 -17.98 -37.15
C GLU A 54 -5.63 -16.94 -37.82
N ASN A 55 -6.13 -15.74 -38.10
CA ASN A 55 -5.39 -14.64 -38.72
C ASN A 55 -4.91 -13.57 -37.73
N VAL A 56 -5.10 -13.79 -36.43
CA VAL A 56 -4.79 -12.83 -35.37
C VAL A 56 -3.55 -13.29 -34.59
N CYS A 57 -2.50 -12.46 -34.62
CA CYS A 57 -1.30 -12.67 -33.82
C CYS A 57 -1.30 -11.72 -32.61
N PHE A 58 -0.92 -12.21 -31.44
CA PHE A 58 -0.84 -11.40 -30.22
C PHE A 58 0.27 -11.87 -29.28
N SER A 59 0.84 -10.95 -28.52
CA SER A 59 1.91 -11.24 -27.58
C SER A 59 1.35 -11.82 -26.28
N CYS A 60 1.83 -13.01 -25.93
CA CYS A 60 1.44 -13.78 -24.75
C CYS A 60 2.36 -13.49 -23.54
N GLY A 61 3.56 -12.96 -23.78
CA GLY A 61 4.50 -12.54 -22.74
C GLY A 61 5.90 -12.26 -23.30
N GLN A 62 6.81 -11.87 -22.41
CA GLN A 62 8.24 -11.76 -22.68
C GLN A 62 8.99 -12.78 -21.83
N TYR A 63 9.89 -13.54 -22.45
CA TYR A 63 10.64 -14.59 -21.80
C TYR A 63 12.08 -14.61 -22.31
N SER A 64 13.03 -14.98 -21.45
CA SER A 64 14.43 -15.13 -21.88
C SER A 64 14.62 -16.36 -22.74
N ARG A 65 15.63 -16.33 -23.61
CA ARG A 65 16.02 -17.48 -24.45
C ARG A 65 16.26 -18.73 -23.61
N ARG A 66 16.94 -18.59 -22.47
CA ARG A 66 17.17 -19.67 -21.50
C ARG A 66 15.86 -20.31 -21.04
N PHE A 67 14.86 -19.50 -20.68
CA PHE A 67 13.56 -20.03 -20.28
C PHE A 67 12.90 -20.80 -21.41
N LEU A 68 12.95 -20.27 -22.63
CA LEU A 68 12.33 -20.87 -23.83
C LEU A 68 13.04 -22.14 -24.31
N ASN A 69 14.32 -22.30 -24.00
CA ASN A 69 15.09 -23.51 -24.31
C ASN A 69 14.93 -24.63 -23.28
N GLY A 70 14.15 -24.41 -22.22
CA GLY A 70 13.85 -25.45 -21.23
C GLY A 70 13.06 -26.62 -21.81
N GLU A 71 13.11 -27.76 -21.12
CA GLU A 71 12.34 -28.96 -21.46
C GLU A 71 10.83 -28.68 -21.45
N ASN A 72 10.10 -29.29 -22.38
CA ASN A 72 8.64 -29.18 -22.56
C ASN A 72 8.08 -27.78 -22.83
N ARG A 73 8.91 -26.73 -22.91
CA ARG A 73 8.44 -25.34 -23.08
C ARG A 73 7.72 -25.08 -24.39
N ARG A 74 8.14 -25.73 -25.47
CA ARG A 74 7.47 -25.66 -26.77
C ARG A 74 6.07 -26.29 -26.72
N GLU A 75 5.93 -27.42 -26.02
CA GLU A 75 4.66 -28.13 -25.87
C GLU A 75 3.71 -27.34 -24.97
N GLU A 76 4.20 -26.82 -23.84
CA GLU A 76 3.45 -25.94 -22.94
C GLU A 76 2.96 -24.68 -23.68
N ALA A 77 3.82 -24.05 -24.47
CA ALA A 77 3.46 -22.86 -25.23
C ALA A 77 2.38 -23.15 -26.29
N ALA A 78 2.50 -24.28 -27.00
CA ALA A 78 1.50 -24.71 -27.97
C ALA A 78 0.16 -25.03 -27.28
N ALA A 79 0.19 -25.73 -26.15
CA ALA A 79 -1.01 -26.03 -25.36
C ALA A 79 -1.69 -24.76 -24.84
N TYR A 80 -0.90 -23.82 -24.31
CA TYR A 80 -1.37 -22.50 -23.89
C TYR A 80 -2.04 -21.75 -25.05
N CYS A 81 -1.40 -21.70 -26.23
CA CYS A 81 -1.96 -21.03 -27.40
C CYS A 81 -3.29 -21.67 -27.84
N ARG A 82 -3.39 -23.00 -27.83
CA ARG A 82 -4.63 -23.73 -28.20
C ARG A 82 -5.76 -23.47 -27.21
N ASN A 83 -5.47 -23.40 -25.92
CA ASN A 83 -6.48 -23.25 -24.87
C ASN A 83 -6.79 -21.79 -24.52
N TRP A 84 -6.05 -20.83 -25.08
CA TRP A 84 -6.06 -19.43 -24.66
C TRP A 84 -7.45 -18.79 -24.61
N ILE A 85 -8.32 -19.06 -25.59
CA ILE A 85 -9.70 -18.50 -25.62
C ILE A 85 -10.50 -19.05 -24.45
N ALA A 86 -10.50 -20.38 -24.26
CA ALA A 86 -11.24 -21.04 -23.20
C ALA A 86 -10.73 -20.62 -21.82
N ASP A 87 -9.41 -20.55 -21.63
CA ASP A 87 -8.79 -20.13 -20.38
C ASP A 87 -9.10 -18.66 -20.07
N THR A 88 -9.17 -17.80 -21.09
CA THR A 88 -9.52 -16.38 -20.95
C THR A 88 -10.98 -16.20 -20.51
N LEU A 89 -11.91 -16.95 -21.11
CA LEU A 89 -13.33 -16.94 -20.71
C LEU A 89 -13.50 -17.50 -19.29
N GLN A 90 -12.90 -18.65 -18.99
CA GLN A 90 -12.97 -19.25 -17.65
C GLN A 90 -12.37 -18.32 -16.58
N SER A 91 -11.30 -17.61 -16.90
CA SER A 91 -10.70 -16.63 -16.00
C SER A 91 -11.63 -15.44 -15.75
N ALA A 92 -12.32 -14.96 -16.79
CA ALA A 92 -13.30 -13.89 -16.67
C ALA A 92 -14.50 -14.30 -15.79
N GLU A 93 -15.02 -15.52 -15.97
CA GLU A 93 -16.09 -16.08 -15.13
C GLU A 93 -15.68 -16.22 -13.66
N LYS A 94 -14.43 -16.60 -13.39
CA LYS A 94 -13.86 -16.66 -12.04
C LYS A 94 -13.63 -15.28 -11.39
N GLY A 95 -13.94 -14.18 -12.09
CA GLY A 95 -13.71 -12.82 -11.60
C GLY A 95 -12.25 -12.36 -11.65
N SER A 96 -11.39 -13.06 -12.40
CA SER A 96 -10.01 -12.63 -12.58
C SER A 96 -9.92 -11.34 -13.40
N PHE A 97 -8.85 -10.59 -13.21
CA PHE A 97 -8.59 -9.40 -14.01
C PHE A 97 -8.40 -9.76 -15.50
N VAL A 98 -9.33 -9.30 -16.33
CA VAL A 98 -9.25 -9.48 -17.79
C VAL A 98 -8.39 -8.38 -18.41
N LYS A 99 -7.36 -8.74 -19.17
CA LYS A 99 -6.49 -7.79 -19.87
C LYS A 99 -7.21 -7.12 -21.04
N LEU A 100 -6.92 -5.83 -21.27
CA LEU A 100 -7.42 -5.10 -22.45
C LEU A 100 -6.97 -5.76 -23.76
N LEU A 101 -5.76 -6.33 -23.77
CA LEU A 101 -5.25 -7.11 -24.90
C LEU A 101 -6.20 -8.25 -25.27
N SER A 102 -6.75 -8.96 -24.28
CA SER A 102 -7.68 -10.05 -24.53
C SER A 102 -8.93 -9.59 -25.25
N ILE A 103 -9.49 -8.44 -24.86
CA ILE A 103 -10.65 -7.85 -25.53
C ILE A 103 -10.33 -7.51 -26.98
N ARG A 104 -9.18 -6.87 -27.25
CA ARG A 104 -8.76 -6.52 -28.62
C ARG A 104 -8.57 -7.75 -29.50
N VAL A 105 -8.05 -8.84 -28.94
CA VAL A 105 -7.90 -10.12 -29.64
C VAL A 105 -9.26 -10.72 -29.95
N PHE A 106 -10.20 -10.72 -29.00
CA PHE A 106 -11.58 -11.19 -29.23
C PHE A 106 -12.30 -10.35 -30.30
N GLU A 107 -12.18 -9.01 -30.26
CA GLU A 107 -12.71 -8.11 -31.30
C GLU A 107 -12.16 -8.48 -32.69
N ALA A 108 -10.84 -8.69 -32.79
CA ALA A 108 -10.18 -9.02 -34.05
C ALA A 108 -10.54 -10.42 -34.59
N LEU A 109 -10.85 -11.36 -33.69
CA LEU A 109 -11.34 -12.69 -34.02
C LEU A 109 -12.86 -12.73 -34.30
N GLY A 110 -13.58 -11.62 -34.10
CA GLY A 110 -15.04 -11.59 -34.22
C GLY A 110 -15.78 -12.39 -33.14
N LEU A 111 -15.15 -12.62 -31.99
CA LEU A 111 -15.73 -13.32 -30.85
C LEU A 111 -16.54 -12.38 -29.96
N ASP A 112 -17.46 -12.94 -29.17
CA ASP A 112 -18.23 -12.15 -28.20
C ASP A 112 -17.32 -11.60 -27.09
N THR A 113 -17.33 -10.27 -26.94
CA THR A 113 -16.54 -9.55 -25.94
C THR A 113 -17.35 -9.24 -24.68
N ALA A 114 -18.67 -9.45 -24.69
CA ALA A 114 -19.53 -9.11 -23.56
C ALA A 114 -19.10 -9.77 -22.24
N PRO A 115 -18.71 -11.07 -22.20
CA PRO A 115 -18.25 -11.70 -20.95
C PRO A 115 -17.01 -11.01 -20.37
N LEU A 116 -16.08 -10.60 -21.24
CA LEU A 116 -14.83 -9.93 -20.85
C LEU A 116 -15.08 -8.52 -20.32
N LEU A 117 -15.99 -7.77 -20.94
CA LEU A 117 -16.37 -6.43 -20.50
C LEU A 117 -17.11 -6.47 -19.15
N GLN A 118 -18.06 -7.39 -18.99
CA GLN A 118 -18.78 -7.59 -17.73
C GLN A 118 -17.83 -7.93 -16.57
N ALA A 119 -16.88 -8.85 -16.79
CA ALA A 119 -15.87 -9.20 -15.80
C ALA A 119 -15.02 -7.99 -15.38
N ARG A 120 -14.66 -7.10 -16.32
CA ARG A 120 -13.90 -5.87 -15.99
C ARG A 120 -14.71 -4.88 -15.18
N GLU A 121 -16.00 -4.72 -15.48
CA GLU A 121 -16.88 -3.85 -14.69
C GLU A 121 -17.08 -4.39 -13.28
N ALA A 122 -17.34 -5.69 -13.13
CA ALA A 122 -17.46 -6.36 -11.84
C ALA A 122 -16.19 -6.17 -11.01
N TYR A 123 -15.02 -6.43 -11.62
CA TYR A 123 -13.73 -6.24 -10.96
C TYR A 123 -13.52 -4.79 -10.47
N LYS A 124 -13.88 -3.78 -11.27
CA LYS A 124 -13.80 -2.37 -10.85
C LYS A 124 -14.70 -2.06 -9.66
N ARG A 125 -15.94 -2.57 -9.66
CA ARG A 125 -16.90 -2.37 -8.56
C ARG A 125 -16.38 -2.99 -7.26
N GLU A 126 -15.85 -4.21 -7.32
CA GLU A 126 -15.25 -4.87 -6.15
C GLU A 126 -14.05 -4.11 -5.58
N GLN A 127 -13.17 -3.60 -6.45
CA GLN A 127 -12.03 -2.80 -6.02
C GLN A 127 -12.45 -1.50 -5.33
N GLU A 128 -13.47 -0.82 -5.86
CA GLU A 128 -14.02 0.37 -5.24
C GLU A 128 -14.65 0.06 -3.87
N GLN A 129 -15.40 -1.05 -3.77
CA GLN A 129 -15.98 -1.50 -2.52
C GLN A 129 -14.89 -1.81 -1.47
N LYS A 130 -13.85 -2.56 -1.85
CA LYS A 130 -12.71 -2.87 -0.96
C LYS A 130 -12.00 -1.60 -0.49
N ARG A 131 -11.84 -0.59 -1.36
CA ARG A 131 -11.25 0.70 -0.97
C ARG A 131 -12.12 1.42 0.06
N ARG A 132 -13.43 1.47 -0.14
CA ARG A 132 -14.39 2.07 0.81
C ARG A 132 -14.39 1.33 2.14
N GLU A 133 -14.40 0.00 2.14
CA GLU A 133 -14.34 -0.81 3.37
C GLU A 133 -13.03 -0.60 4.13
N GLN A 134 -11.90 -0.48 3.43
CA GLN A 134 -10.61 -0.14 4.06
C GLN A 134 -10.60 1.27 4.64
N GLU A 135 -11.18 2.25 3.94
CA GLU A 135 -11.32 3.62 4.44
C GLU A 135 -12.20 3.66 5.69
N GLN A 136 -13.34 2.97 5.68
CA GLN A 136 -14.23 2.84 6.85
C GLN A 136 -13.53 2.15 8.01
N LYS A 137 -12.83 1.03 7.77
CA LYS A 137 -12.07 0.33 8.80
C LYS A 137 -10.97 1.22 9.41
N LYS A 138 -10.22 1.96 8.58
CA LYS A 138 -9.20 2.91 9.06
C LYS A 138 -9.82 4.08 9.82
N ALA A 139 -10.99 4.57 9.41
CA ALA A 139 -11.69 5.63 10.12
C ALA A 139 -12.17 5.14 11.49
N GLU A 140 -12.75 3.94 11.55
CA GLU A 140 -13.19 3.36 12.81
C GLU A 140 -12.03 3.03 13.74
N GLU A 141 -10.92 2.46 13.22
CA GLU A 141 -9.69 2.25 14.00
C GLU A 141 -9.10 3.56 14.55
N ARG A 142 -9.21 4.66 13.80
CA ARG A 142 -8.80 5.99 14.29
C ARG A 142 -9.73 6.46 15.40
N ARG A 143 -11.05 6.35 15.22
CA ARG A 143 -12.04 6.72 16.24
C ARG A 143 -11.83 5.94 17.54
N VAL A 144 -11.69 4.62 17.45
CA VAL A 144 -11.42 3.76 18.61
C VAL A 144 -10.10 4.14 19.29
N ARG A 145 -9.04 4.43 18.52
CA ARG A 145 -7.75 4.88 19.08
C ARG A 145 -7.87 6.23 19.77
N GLU A 146 -8.61 7.16 19.19
CA GLU A 146 -8.87 8.48 19.78
C GLU A 146 -9.68 8.35 21.06
N GLU A 147 -10.74 7.54 21.08
CA GLU A 147 -11.55 7.26 22.28
C GLU A 147 -10.71 6.58 23.37
N GLN A 148 -9.93 5.56 23.04
CA GLN A 148 -9.00 4.92 23.98
C GLN A 148 -7.96 5.90 24.54
N HIS A 149 -7.45 6.79 23.68
CA HIS A 149 -6.53 7.83 24.11
C HIS A 149 -7.21 8.81 25.07
N GLN A 150 -8.47 9.21 24.81
CA GLN A 150 -9.22 10.09 25.72
C GLN A 150 -9.45 9.44 27.08
N LEU A 151 -9.88 8.17 27.11
CA LEU A 151 -10.08 7.43 28.35
C LEU A 151 -8.78 7.32 29.17
N LEU A 152 -7.65 7.09 28.50
CA LEU A 152 -6.34 7.06 29.14
C LEU A 152 -5.99 8.42 29.78
N LEU A 153 -6.27 9.53 29.09
CA LEU A 153 -6.06 10.88 29.64
C LEU A 153 -6.95 11.14 30.87
N ASP A 154 -8.20 10.66 30.85
CA ASP A 154 -9.11 10.78 31.99
C ASP A 154 -8.63 9.98 33.21
N GLU A 155 -8.24 8.72 33.00
CA GLU A 155 -7.71 7.85 34.06
C GLU A 155 -6.45 8.48 34.70
N HIS A 156 -5.52 8.97 33.88
CA HIS A 156 -4.31 9.61 34.40
C HIS A 156 -4.59 10.97 35.05
N LYS A 157 -5.56 11.74 34.56
CA LYS A 157 -5.98 12.98 35.22
C LYS A 157 -6.53 12.67 36.61
N GLN A 158 -7.36 11.64 36.75
CA GLN A 158 -7.89 11.22 38.03
C GLN A 158 -6.77 10.79 38.99
N LYS A 159 -5.85 9.93 38.54
CA LYS A 159 -4.66 9.52 39.33
C LYS A 159 -3.86 10.72 39.82
N PHE A 160 -3.61 11.69 38.94
CA PHE A 160 -2.91 12.91 39.32
C PHE A 160 -3.67 13.71 40.40
N LEU A 161 -4.99 13.85 40.26
CA LEU A 161 -5.83 14.54 41.24
C LEU A 161 -5.92 13.80 42.58
N GLU A 162 -5.85 12.47 42.59
CA GLU A 162 -5.78 11.64 43.79
C GLU A 162 -4.42 11.78 44.49
N GLY A 163 -3.39 12.25 43.76
CA GLY A 163 -2.04 12.47 44.27
C GLY A 163 -1.05 11.37 43.88
N GLU A 164 -1.45 10.47 42.98
CA GLU A 164 -0.54 9.52 42.38
C GLU A 164 0.42 10.19 41.40
N ARG A 165 1.49 9.45 41.11
CA ARG A 165 2.56 9.87 40.21
C ARG A 165 2.21 9.52 38.76
N ILE A 166 2.13 10.54 37.91
CA ILE A 166 1.96 10.41 36.46
C ILE A 166 3.21 10.83 35.70
N THR A 167 3.35 10.44 34.44
CA THR A 167 4.51 10.84 33.64
C THR A 167 4.43 12.31 33.21
N GLY A 168 5.59 12.93 32.96
CA GLY A 168 5.64 14.30 32.47
C GLY A 168 4.96 14.48 31.11
N THR A 169 5.01 13.46 30.24
CA THR A 169 4.31 13.47 28.94
C THR A 169 2.79 13.43 29.11
N MET A 170 2.28 12.59 30.00
CA MET A 170 0.86 12.47 30.27
C MET A 170 0.29 13.77 30.86
N PHE A 171 1.04 14.42 31.77
CA PHE A 171 0.66 15.73 32.30
C PHE A 171 0.53 16.80 31.21
N LEU A 172 1.45 16.80 30.23
CA LEU A 172 1.38 17.73 29.09
C LEU A 172 0.17 17.48 28.19
N GLU A 173 -0.16 16.21 27.94
CA GLU A 173 -1.30 15.83 27.10
C GLU A 173 -2.63 16.19 27.76
N ILE A 174 -2.77 15.90 29.06
CA ILE A 174 -3.93 16.30 29.87
C ILE A 174 -4.08 17.82 29.88
N ALA A 175 -3.01 18.56 30.19
CA ALA A 175 -3.04 20.02 30.22
C ALA A 175 -3.44 20.62 28.86
N LYS A 176 -2.90 20.07 27.76
CA LYS A 176 -3.25 20.51 26.40
C LYS A 176 -4.72 20.24 26.08
N ARG A 177 -5.25 19.05 26.44
CA ARG A 177 -6.66 18.69 26.25
C ARG A 177 -7.58 19.64 26.99
N ASP A 178 -7.23 19.98 28.23
CA ASP A 178 -8.02 20.87 29.08
C ASP A 178 -7.86 22.35 28.70
N GLY A 179 -7.09 22.68 27.65
CA GLY A 179 -6.86 24.05 27.20
C GLY A 179 -5.86 24.85 28.05
N PHE A 180 -5.14 24.19 28.96
CA PHE A 180 -4.13 24.83 29.79
C PHE A 180 -2.78 24.93 29.07
N GLU A 181 -2.38 26.14 28.71
CA GLU A 181 -1.13 26.36 27.98
C GLU A 181 0.08 26.42 28.93
N ILE A 182 0.95 25.41 28.82
CA ILE A 182 2.25 25.39 29.50
C ILE A 182 3.32 26.08 28.65
N HIS A 183 4.14 26.93 29.26
CA HIS A 183 5.25 27.63 28.60
C HIS A 183 6.23 26.66 27.89
N ILE A 184 6.69 27.01 26.69
CA ILE A 184 7.48 26.13 25.80
C ILE A 184 8.75 25.55 26.46
N ARG A 185 9.48 26.33 27.27
CA ARG A 185 10.67 25.83 27.97
C ARG A 185 10.31 24.80 29.04
N THR A 186 9.17 24.96 29.69
CA THR A 186 8.65 24.02 30.69
C THR A 186 8.14 22.74 30.02
N LYS A 187 7.48 22.86 28.85
CA LYS A 187 7.09 21.69 28.03
C LYS A 187 8.29 20.81 27.68
N GLY A 188 9.41 21.41 27.26
CA GLY A 188 10.63 20.68 26.95
C GLY A 188 11.20 19.90 28.14
N VAL A 189 11.19 20.49 29.34
CA VAL A 189 11.67 19.82 30.57
C VAL A 189 10.73 18.69 30.99
N LEU A 190 9.41 18.93 30.98
CA LEU A 190 8.39 17.93 31.31
C LEU A 190 8.43 16.72 30.37
N GLY A 191 8.57 16.93 29.07
CA GLY A 191 8.57 15.83 28.10
C GLY A 191 9.87 15.03 28.03
N SER A 192 11.02 15.64 28.33
CA SER A 192 12.33 14.99 28.12
C SER A 192 13.06 14.58 29.40
N ARG A 193 12.83 15.29 30.52
CA ARG A 193 13.59 15.07 31.77
C ARG A 193 12.73 14.47 32.86
N VAL A 194 11.46 14.83 32.95
CA VAL A 194 10.57 14.36 34.02
C VAL A 194 10.07 12.94 33.72
N LYS A 195 10.39 12.01 34.62
CA LYS A 195 9.90 10.63 34.58
C LYS A 195 8.52 10.52 35.19
N GLN A 196 8.36 11.06 36.40
CA GLN A 196 7.08 11.13 37.07
C GLN A 196 6.94 12.42 37.86
N LEU A 197 5.71 12.88 38.02
CA LEU A 197 5.32 14.01 38.84
C LEU A 197 3.99 13.74 39.54
N ASP A 198 3.74 14.40 40.66
CA ASP A 198 2.44 14.37 41.34
C ASP A 198 1.91 15.79 41.63
N LYS A 199 0.68 15.87 42.15
CA LYS A 199 0.02 17.16 42.44
C LYS A 199 0.71 17.97 43.55
N SER A 200 1.52 17.34 44.40
CA SER A 200 2.27 18.03 45.46
C SER A 200 3.51 18.75 44.93
N GLY A 201 3.86 18.52 43.66
CA GLY A 201 5.07 19.06 43.05
C GLY A 201 6.29 18.16 43.22
N SER A 202 6.14 16.91 43.69
CA SER A 202 7.25 15.96 43.71
C SER A 202 7.59 15.56 42.28
N ILE A 203 8.87 15.56 41.91
CA ILE A 203 9.34 15.25 40.56
C ILE A 203 10.46 14.21 40.63
N THR A 204 10.29 13.11 39.91
CA THR A 204 11.39 12.20 39.57
C THR A 204 11.85 12.47 38.15
N TYR A 205 13.16 12.42 37.91
CA TYR A 205 13.74 12.80 36.62
C TYR A 205 14.89 11.92 36.20
N SER A 206 15.16 11.91 34.89
CA SER A 206 16.33 11.27 34.31
C SER A 206 17.46 12.28 34.15
N ARG A 207 18.65 11.90 34.63
CA ARG A 207 19.88 12.66 34.40
C ARG A 207 20.89 11.82 33.60
N PRO A 208 20.98 12.01 32.28
CA PRO A 208 22.08 11.49 31.47
C PRO A 208 23.44 11.91 32.03
N ARG A 209 24.42 11.02 31.93
CA ARG A 209 25.80 11.25 32.40
C ARG A 209 26.40 12.46 31.70
N GLY A 210 27.04 13.35 32.46
CA GLY A 210 27.63 14.59 31.93
C GLY A 210 26.66 15.76 31.72
N SER A 211 25.35 15.60 32.02
CA SER A 211 24.39 16.70 31.93
C SER A 211 24.16 17.42 33.26
N ARG A 212 23.95 18.74 33.20
CA ARG A 212 23.56 19.57 34.36
C ARG A 212 22.17 19.16 34.85
N SER A 213 21.96 19.21 36.15
CA SER A 213 20.62 19.00 36.74
C SER A 213 19.65 20.05 36.18
N PRO A 214 18.47 19.62 35.67
CA PRO A 214 17.47 20.56 35.16
C PRO A 214 16.93 21.47 36.27
N ASP A 215 16.55 22.69 35.91
CA ASP A 215 15.74 23.54 36.78
C ASP A 215 14.26 23.16 36.63
N PHE A 216 13.62 22.83 37.76
CA PHE A 216 12.21 22.43 37.84
C PHE A 216 11.30 23.55 38.34
N SER A 217 11.83 24.77 38.57
CA SER A 217 11.03 25.93 39.00
C SER A 217 9.83 26.18 38.08
N GLY A 218 10.03 26.05 36.76
CA GLY A 218 8.97 26.15 35.77
C GLY A 218 7.93 25.03 35.88
N CYS A 219 8.35 23.81 36.20
CA CYS A 219 7.45 22.66 36.36
C CYS A 219 6.56 22.82 37.61
N HIS A 220 7.12 23.22 38.76
CA HIS A 220 6.34 23.45 39.97
C HIS A 220 5.30 24.56 39.78
N LYS A 221 5.67 25.64 39.08
CA LYS A 221 4.74 26.71 38.70
C LYS A 221 3.62 26.19 37.79
N ALA A 222 3.95 25.36 36.81
CA ALA A 222 2.96 24.78 35.90
C ALA A 222 1.97 23.86 36.61
N ILE A 223 2.44 22.99 37.53
CA ILE A 223 1.58 22.12 38.35
C ILE A 223 0.63 22.97 39.20
N SER A 224 1.15 23.97 39.91
CA SER A 224 0.35 24.83 40.79
C SER A 224 -0.67 25.66 39.99
N ALA A 225 -0.27 26.20 38.84
CA ALA A 225 -1.15 26.97 37.98
C ALA A 225 -2.24 26.11 37.32
N TYR A 226 -1.90 24.86 36.95
CA TYR A 226 -2.87 23.92 36.40
C TYR A 226 -3.93 23.50 37.42
N LEU A 227 -3.55 23.24 38.68
CA LEU A 227 -4.52 22.95 39.74
C LEU A 227 -5.49 24.12 39.98
N LYS A 228 -4.97 25.36 40.04
CA LYS A 228 -5.80 26.56 40.12
C LYS A 228 -6.74 26.72 38.93
N PHE A 229 -6.26 26.41 37.73
CA PHE A 229 -7.08 26.43 36.52
C PHE A 229 -8.25 25.44 36.62
N LEU A 230 -7.99 24.22 37.09
CA LEU A 230 -9.06 23.23 37.28
C LEU A 230 -10.09 23.67 38.34
N GLU A 231 -9.67 24.31 39.43
CA GLU A 231 -10.58 24.87 40.43
C GLU A 231 -11.47 25.96 39.82
N THR A 232 -10.92 26.84 38.98
CA THR A 232 -11.70 27.89 38.32
C THR A 232 -12.72 27.34 37.32
N VAL A 233 -12.38 26.27 36.59
CA VAL A 233 -13.27 25.62 35.63
C VAL A 233 -14.36 24.79 36.31
N ALA A 234 -14.09 24.25 37.51
CA ALA A 234 -15.10 23.51 38.28
C ALA A 234 -16.15 24.42 38.95
N LEU A 235 -15.86 25.71 39.10
CA LEU A 235 -16.74 26.71 39.73
C LEU A 235 -17.58 27.52 38.72
N SER A 236 -17.28 27.38 37.43
CA SER A 236 -18.00 28.02 36.30
C SER A 236 -19.02 27.08 35.68
#